data_AF-A0A4R2G486-F1
#
_entry.id   AF-A0A4R2G486-F1
#
_cell.length_a   1.000
_cell.length_b   1.000
_cell.length_c   1.000
_cell.angle_alpha   90.00
_cell.angle_beta   90.00
_cell.angle_gamma   90.00
#
_symmetry.space_group_name_H-M   'P 1'
#
loop_
_entity.id
_entity.type
_entity.pdbx_description
1 polymer ?
#
loop_
_entity_poly.entity_id
_entity_poly.type
_entity_poly.pdbx_seq_one_letter_code
_entity_poly.pdbx_strand_id
1 'polypeptide(L)'
;MWYYESKRNDVEVINKLEELSEKLPTRGFDEYYGRIRQEGYRWNRKRVLRVYRLLQLNLRRKRKRRLPARIKEPLEQPNGINHTWSMDFMSDSLIYGRRFRVLNIID
;
A
#
# COMPACT_ATOMS: atom_id res chain seq x y z
N MET A 1 40.66 7.21 -31.52
CA MET A 1 39.26 7.55 -31.20
C MET A 1 39.20 8.01 -29.77
N TRP A 2 38.76 9.24 -29.50
CA TRP A 2 38.57 9.72 -28.13
C TRP A 2 37.18 9.29 -27.66
N TYR A 3 37.10 8.26 -26.82
CA TYR A 3 35.87 7.89 -26.15
C TYR A 3 35.71 8.75 -24.89
N TYR A 4 34.61 9.48 -24.80
CA TYR A 4 34.24 10.22 -23.60
C TYR A 4 33.80 9.23 -22.52
N GLU A 5 34.59 9.11 -21.44
CA GLU A 5 34.14 8.46 -20.21
C GLU A 5 33.42 9.48 -19.33
N SER A 6 32.14 9.23 -19.07
CA SER A 6 31.35 10.04 -18.15
C SER A 6 31.88 9.83 -16.72
N LYS A 7 32.70 10.74 -16.22
CA LYS A 7 33.13 10.82 -14.81
C LYS A 7 31.97 11.34 -13.94
N ARG A 8 30.97 10.49 -13.67
CA ARG A 8 29.90 10.80 -12.72
C ARG A 8 30.25 10.24 -11.35
N ASN A 9 30.59 11.12 -10.41
CA ASN A 9 30.76 10.73 -9.01
C ASN A 9 29.38 10.74 -8.33
N ASP A 10 28.82 9.56 -8.04
CA ASP A 10 27.56 9.41 -7.30
C ASP A 10 27.76 8.90 -5.87
N VAL A 11 29.01 8.76 -5.41
CA VAL A 11 29.36 8.12 -4.13
C VAL A 11 28.63 8.76 -2.95
N GLU A 12 28.64 10.08 -2.86
CA GLU A 12 27.93 10.79 -1.78
C GLU A 12 26.42 10.54 -1.77
N VAL A 13 25.81 10.47 -2.95
CA VAL A 13 24.36 10.25 -3.09
C VAL A 13 24.02 8.80 -2.74
N ILE A 14 24.89 7.85 -3.11
CA ILE A 14 24.76 6.43 -2.76
C ILE A 14 24.79 6.27 -1.24
N ASN A 15 25.88 6.72 -0.60
CA ASN A 15 26.07 6.59 0.84
C ASN A 15 24.88 7.19 1.61
N LYS A 16 24.40 8.36 1.17
CA LYS A 16 23.27 9.01 1.86
C LYS A 16 21.95 8.29 1.68
N LEU A 17 21.69 7.73 0.50
CA LEU A 17 20.49 6.94 0.24
C LEU A 17 20.53 5.60 0.97
N GLU A 18 21.70 4.98 1.10
CA GLU A 18 21.90 3.77 1.90
C GLU A 18 21.62 4.05 3.39
N GLU A 19 22.22 5.11 3.95
CA GLU A 19 21.97 5.55 5.33
C GLU A 19 20.47 5.75 5.60
N LEU A 20 19.77 6.46 4.70
CA LEU A 20 18.33 6.70 4.83
C LEU A 20 17.52 5.40 4.68
N SER A 21 17.96 4.48 3.82
CA SER A 21 17.28 3.21 3.61
C SER A 21 17.36 2.29 4.82
N GLU A 22 18.49 2.28 5.52
CA GLU A 22 18.67 1.53 6.77
C GLU A 22 17.87 2.14 7.91
N LYS A 23 17.89 3.47 8.03
CA LYS A 23 17.19 4.19 9.09
C LYS A 23 15.67 4.20 8.91
N LEU A 24 15.18 4.25 7.67
CA LEU A 24 13.77 4.47 7.33
C LEU A 24 13.25 3.52 6.24
N PRO A 25 13.32 2.19 6.42
CA PRO A 25 13.15 1.20 5.35
C PRO A 25 11.76 1.18 4.69
N THR A 26 10.75 1.82 5.29
CA THR A 26 9.37 1.88 4.78
C THR A 26 9.05 3.16 4.02
N ARG A 27 10.02 4.06 3.85
CA ARG A 27 9.83 5.36 3.20
C ARG A 27 10.23 5.31 1.72
N GLY A 28 9.57 6.14 0.93
CA GLY A 28 9.78 6.24 -0.51
C GLY A 28 10.67 7.41 -0.90
N PHE A 29 10.92 7.52 -2.21
CA PHE A 29 11.79 8.53 -2.80
C PHE A 29 11.50 9.97 -2.36
N ASP A 30 10.24 10.41 -2.36
CA ASP A 30 9.91 11.82 -2.07
C ASP A 30 10.23 12.20 -0.62
N GLU A 31 10.05 11.26 0.33
CA GLU A 31 10.44 11.44 1.73
C GLU A 31 11.96 11.53 1.88
N TYR A 32 12.70 10.63 1.23
CA TYR A 32 14.17 10.67 1.24
C TYR A 32 14.69 11.96 0.61
N TYR A 33 14.13 12.37 -0.53
CA TYR A 33 14.53 13.61 -1.19
C TYR A 33 14.22 14.83 -0.33
N GLY A 34 13.06 14.86 0.32
CA GLY A 34 12.69 15.92 1.28
C GLY A 34 13.71 16.05 2.41
N ARG A 35 14.12 14.93 3.02
CA ARG A 35 15.13 14.91 4.10
C ARG A 35 16.50 15.36 3.62
N ILE A 36 16.96 14.86 2.48
CA ILE A 36 18.21 15.31 1.83
C ILE A 36 18.20 16.84 1.64
N ARG A 37 17.06 17.42 1.24
CA ARG A 37 16.91 18.88 1.11
C ARG A 37 16.91 19.61 2.44
N GLN A 38 16.26 19.06 3.48
CA GLN A 38 16.24 19.64 4.82
C GLN A 38 17.62 19.65 5.48
N GLU A 39 18.44 18.64 5.21
CA GLU A 39 19.85 18.57 5.64
C GLU A 39 20.79 19.49 4.85
N GLY A 40 20.26 20.26 3.89
CA GLY A 40 21.00 21.29 3.16
C GLY A 40 21.66 20.83 1.86
N TYR A 41 21.57 19.55 1.49
CA TYR A 41 22.14 19.05 0.24
C TYR A 41 21.39 19.62 -0.98
N ARG A 42 22.10 20.40 -1.80
CA ARG A 42 21.54 21.02 -3.01
C ARG A 42 21.57 20.12 -4.25
N TRP A 43 21.52 18.80 -4.07
CA TRP A 43 21.57 17.86 -5.18
C TRP A 43 20.33 17.94 -6.09
N ASN A 44 20.56 17.83 -7.40
CA ASN A 44 19.50 17.80 -8.39
C ASN A 44 18.60 16.57 -8.18
N ARG A 45 17.28 16.77 -8.10
CA ARG A 45 16.28 15.70 -7.94
C ARG A 45 16.45 14.57 -8.96
N LYS A 46 16.77 14.90 -10.23
CA LYS A 46 17.00 13.90 -11.29
C LYS A 46 18.21 13.00 -11.01
N ARG A 47 19.28 13.57 -10.43
CA ARG A 47 20.48 12.80 -10.04
C ARG A 47 20.15 11.83 -8.91
N VAL A 48 19.50 12.31 -7.84
CA VAL A 48 19.11 11.48 -6.70
C VAL A 48 18.12 10.39 -7.13
N LEU A 49 17.14 10.73 -7.98
CA LEU A 49 16.17 9.76 -8.49
C LEU A 49 16.83 8.65 -9.33
N ARG A 50 17.83 9.00 -10.15
CA ARG A 50 18.59 8.00 -10.92
C ARG A 50 19.32 7.04 -9.98
N VAL A 51 20.05 7.56 -8.99
CA VAL A 51 20.81 6.73 -8.05
C VAL A 51 19.86 5.86 -7.21
N TYR A 52 18.77 6.42 -6.70
CA TYR A 52 17.72 5.69 -5.97
C TYR A 52 17.16 4.50 -6.76
N ARG A 53 16.93 4.68 -8.07
CA ARG A 53 16.49 3.61 -8.96
C ARG A 53 17.58 2.57 -9.23
N LEU A 54 18.83 3.00 -9.38
CA LEU A 54 19.98 2.10 -9.55
C LEU A 54 20.17 1.21 -8.31
N LEU A 55 19.97 1.75 -7.11
CA LEU A 55 20.00 1.03 -5.84
C LEU A 55 18.75 0.17 -5.58
N GLN A 56 17.79 0.16 -6.49
CA GLN A 56 16.54 -0.61 -6.39
C GLN A 56 15.74 -0.36 -5.09
N LEU A 57 15.86 0.82 -4.49
CA LEU A 57 15.19 1.19 -3.24
C LEU A 57 13.67 1.40 -3.37
N ASN A 58 13.09 1.08 -4.53
CA ASN A 58 11.67 1.22 -4.79
C ASN A 58 10.88 0.20 -3.96
N LEU A 59 10.02 0.69 -3.06
CA LEU A 59 9.13 -0.18 -2.30
C LEU A 59 8.16 -0.89 -3.24
N ARG A 60 8.15 -2.22 -3.17
CA ARG A 60 7.20 -3.03 -3.92
C ARG A 60 5.80 -2.80 -3.32
N ARG A 61 4.87 -2.30 -4.13
CA ARG A 61 3.46 -2.16 -3.72
C ARG A 61 2.92 -3.52 -3.28
N LYS A 62 2.51 -3.65 -2.01
CA LYS A 62 1.83 -4.85 -1.52
C LYS A 62 0.58 -5.08 -2.37
N ARG A 63 0.53 -6.21 -3.08
CA ARG A 63 -0.68 -6.65 -3.79
C ARG A 63 -1.59 -7.35 -2.77
N LYS A 64 -2.92 -7.20 -2.90
CA LYS A 64 -3.85 -8.00 -2.11
C LYS A 64 -3.55 -9.48 -2.39
N ARG A 65 -3.23 -10.24 -1.34
CA ARG A 65 -3.06 -11.70 -1.44
C ARG A 65 -4.39 -12.28 -1.93
N ARG A 66 -4.40 -12.92 -3.09
CA ARG A 66 -5.57 -13.68 -3.54
C ARG A 66 -5.63 -14.93 -2.66
N LEU A 67 -6.66 -15.01 -1.82
CA LEU A 67 -6.97 -16.24 -1.11
C LEU A 67 -7.57 -17.24 -2.11
N PRO A 68 -7.33 -18.55 -1.95
CA PRO A 68 -8.03 -19.55 -2.75
C PRO A 68 -9.53 -19.38 -2.59
N ALA A 69 -10.28 -19.65 -3.66
CA ALA A 69 -11.74 -19.65 -3.59
C ALA A 69 -12.18 -20.69 -2.56
N ARG A 70 -13.07 -20.31 -1.64
CA ARG A 70 -13.70 -21.27 -0.73
C ARG A 70 -14.50 -22.27 -1.56
N ILE A 71 -14.44 -23.55 -1.20
CA ILE A 71 -15.35 -24.57 -1.73
C ILE A 71 -16.75 -24.16 -1.27
N LYS A 72 -17.70 -24.05 -2.20
CA LYS A 72 -19.09 -23.72 -1.88
C LYS A 72 -19.76 -25.00 -1.40
N GLU A 73 -20.12 -25.06 -0.12
CA GLU A 73 -20.96 -26.12 0.41
C GLU A 73 -22.44 -25.78 0.12
N PRO A 74 -23.29 -26.78 -0.19
CA PRO A 74 -24.72 -26.55 -0.32
C PRO A 74 -25.31 -26.07 1.01
N LEU A 75 -26.31 -25.19 0.93
CA LEU A 75 -27.05 -24.76 2.12
C LEU A 75 -27.91 -25.94 2.62
N GLU A 76 -27.86 -26.24 3.91
CA GLU A 76 -28.74 -27.23 4.53
C GLU A 76 -30.16 -26.66 4.66
N GLN A 77 -31.15 -27.44 4.22
CA GLN A 77 -32.56 -27.11 4.42
C GLN A 77 -33.00 -27.61 5.81
N PRO A 78 -33.60 -26.75 6.66
CA PRO A 78 -34.12 -27.18 7.95
C PRO A 78 -35.28 -28.19 7.77
N ASN A 79 -35.36 -29.18 8.65
CA ASN A 79 -36.37 -30.26 8.59
C ASN A 79 -37.76 -29.83 9.11
N GLY A 80 -37.88 -28.63 9.68
CA GLY A 80 -39.12 -28.11 10.24
C GLY A 80 -39.02 -26.64 10.63
N ILE A 81 -40.18 -26.05 10.96
CA ILE A 81 -40.33 -24.67 11.44
C ILE A 81 -39.58 -24.50 12.77
N ASN A 82 -38.98 -23.33 13.01
CA ASN A 82 -38.18 -23.00 14.20
C ASN A 82 -36.92 -23.85 14.41
N HIS A 83 -36.38 -24.45 13.34
CA HIS A 83 -35.16 -25.24 13.43
C HIS A 83 -33.89 -24.41 13.18
N THR A 84 -33.96 -23.43 12.27
CA THR A 84 -32.83 -22.56 11.92
C THR A 84 -33.34 -21.16 11.62
N TRP A 85 -32.77 -20.12 12.24
CA TRP A 85 -33.10 -18.73 11.92
C TRP A 85 -31.96 -18.03 11.22
N SER A 86 -32.26 -17.40 10.09
CA SER A 86 -31.34 -16.47 9.43
C SER A 86 -31.62 -15.06 9.92
N MET A 87 -30.62 -14.45 10.54
CA MET A 87 -30.72 -13.08 11.04
C MET A 87 -29.71 -12.19 10.31
N ASP A 88 -30.16 -11.05 9.82
CA ASP A 88 -29.27 -10.04 9.25
C ASP A 88 -29.67 -8.62 9.69
N PHE A 89 -28.73 -7.69 9.52
CA PHE A 89 -28.97 -6.27 9.74
C PHE A 89 -28.80 -5.52 8.44
N MET A 90 -29.83 -4.80 8.03
CA MET A 90 -29.74 -3.84 6.94
C MET A 90 -29.58 -2.43 7.53
N SER A 91 -28.80 -1.57 6.86
CA SER A 91 -28.68 -0.16 7.24
C SER A 91 -29.02 0.72 6.05
N ASP A 92 -29.83 1.73 6.30
CA ASP A 92 -30.21 2.72 5.30
C ASP A 92 -30.36 4.11 5.93
N SER A 93 -30.65 5.13 5.12
CA SER A 93 -30.82 6.52 5.52
C SER A 93 -32.10 7.12 4.95
N LEU A 94 -32.82 7.86 5.78
CA LEU A 94 -33.97 8.66 5.34
C LEU A 94 -33.50 9.86 4.52
N ILE A 95 -34.43 10.47 3.77
CA ILE A 95 -34.18 11.67 2.94
C ILE A 95 -33.54 12.81 3.75
N TYR A 96 -33.88 12.94 5.03
CA TYR A 96 -33.32 13.95 5.94
C TYR A 96 -31.99 13.53 6.60
N GLY A 97 -31.33 12.48 6.11
CA GLY A 97 -30.00 12.04 6.55
C GLY A 97 -29.96 11.18 7.82
N ARG A 98 -31.10 10.93 8.48
CA ARG A 98 -31.16 10.05 9.65
C ARG A 98 -30.93 8.60 9.23
N ARG A 99 -29.86 7.99 9.76
CA ARG A 99 -29.54 6.58 9.54
C ARG A 99 -30.38 5.69 10.45
N PHE A 100 -30.82 4.56 9.94
CA PHE A 100 -31.48 3.52 10.71
C PHE A 100 -30.91 2.15 10.36
N ARG A 101 -31.23 1.17 11.21
CA ARG A 101 -30.94 -0.25 10.97
C ARG A 101 -32.21 -1.05 11.18
N VAL A 102 -32.40 -2.06 10.35
CA VAL A 102 -33.49 -3.03 10.45
C VAL A 102 -32.86 -4.38 10.77
N LEU A 103 -33.43 -5.08 11.75
CA LEU A 103 -33.14 -6.49 12.01
C LEU A 103 -34.12 -7.31 11.20
N ASN A 104 -33.64 -8.11 10.24
CA ASN A 104 -34.49 -9.09 9.58
C ASN A 104 -34.24 -10.46 10.19
N ILE A 105 -35.33 -11.20 10.39
CA ILE A 105 -35.32 -12.56 10.94
C ILE A 105 -36.17 -13.41 10.00
N ILE A 106 -35.58 -14.48 9.48
CA ILE A 106 -36.22 -15.45 8.59
C ILE A 106 -36.10 -16.83 9.25
N ASP A 107 -37.20 -17.57 9.27
CA ASP A 107 -37.26 -18.98 9.67
C ASP A 107 -37.12 -19.91 8.46
#